data_AF-A0A7C4CUA9-F1
#
_entry.id   AF-A0A7C4CUA9-F1
#
_cell.length_a   1.000
_cell.length_b   1.000
_cell.length_c   1.000
_cell.angle_alpha   90.00
_cell.angle_beta   90.00
_cell.angle_gamma   90.00
#
_symmetry.space_group_name_H-M   'P 1'
#
loop_
_entity.id
_entity.type
_entity.pdbx_description
1 polymer ?
#
loop_
_entity_poly.entity_id
_entity_poly.type
_entity_poly.pdbx_seq_one_letter_code
_entity_poly.pdbx_strand_id
1 'polypeptide(L)' 'MEQLKYAALFTGGKDSTRAIHWALDAGLNVKYLVTMIPERIDSWMFHASTLNVTDLAAEALGIP' A
#
# COMPACT_ATOMS: atom_id res chain seq x y z
N MET A 1 16.23 12.56 -17.14
CA MET A 1 14.77 12.78 -17.07
C MET A 1 14.31 12.29 -15.72
N GLU A 2 13.57 13.08 -14.95
CA GLU A 2 13.02 12.61 -13.69
C GLU A 2 11.94 11.55 -13.94
N GLN A 3 12.01 10.44 -13.21
CA GLN A 3 11.03 9.37 -13.28
C GLN A 3 9.82 9.73 -12.42
N LEU A 4 8.60 9.58 -12.96
CA LEU A 4 7.35 9.81 -12.22
C LEU A 4 7.32 8.92 -10.97
N LYS A 5 6.98 9.50 -9.81
CA LYS A 5 6.91 8.78 -8.52
C LYS A 5 5.46 8.46 -8.19
N TYR A 6 5.20 7.23 -7.76
CA TYR A 6 3.86 6.76 -7.42
C TYR A 6 3.73 6.51 -5.92
N ALA A 7 2.53 6.73 -5.40
CA ALA A 7 2.12 6.27 -4.06
C ALA A 7 1.01 5.24 -4.23
N ALA A 8 1.08 4.13 -3.51
CA ALA A 8 0.09 3.06 -3.57
C ALA A 8 -0.77 3.07 -2.31
N LEU A 9 -2.09 3.07 -2.47
CA LEU A 9 -2.99 2.82 -1.33
C LEU A 9 -2.80 1.38 -0.86
N PHE A 10 -2.45 1.22 0.41
CA PHE A 10 -2.07 -0.06 0.97
C PHE A 10 -2.78 -0.32 2.30
N THR A 11 -3.28 -1.54 2.48
CA THR A 11 -4.05 -1.91 3.69
C THR A 11 -3.59 -3.24 4.28
N GLY A 12 -2.48 -3.79 3.78
CA GLY A 12 -1.98 -5.12 4.17
C GLY A 12 -2.77 -6.28 3.58
N GLY A 13 -3.90 -6.01 2.92
CA GLY A 13 -4.76 -7.03 2.32
C GLY A 13 -4.20 -7.57 1.01
N LYS A 14 -4.71 -8.75 0.60
CA LYS A 14 -4.28 -9.45 -0.62
C LYS A 14 -4.35 -8.58 -1.88
N ASP A 15 -5.39 -7.76 -2.01
CA ASP A 15 -5.65 -7.00 -3.22
C ASP A 15 -4.69 -5.81 -3.34
N SER A 16 -4.44 -5.09 -2.23
CA SER A 16 -3.44 -4.02 -2.19
C SER A 16 -2.02 -4.56 -2.37
N THR A 17 -1.70 -5.72 -1.82
CA THR A 17 -0.41 -6.40 -2.04
C THR A 17 -0.23 -6.79 -3.50
N ARG A 18 -1.27 -7.34 -4.13
CA ARG A 18 -1.24 -7.69 -5.56
C ARG A 18 -1.11 -6.46 -6.45
N ALA A 19 -1.74 -5.33 -6.08
CA ALA A 19 -1.62 -4.08 -6.82
C ALA A 19 -0.18 -3.55 -6.81
N ILE A 20 0.51 -3.57 -5.66
CA ILE A 20 1.92 -3.19 -5.56
C ILE A 20 2.80 -4.11 -6.39
N HIS A 21 2.63 -5.43 -6.25
CA HIS A 21 3.36 -6.41 -7.06
C HIS A 21 3.24 -6.10 -8.55
N TRP A 22 2.02 -5.85 -9.03
CA TRP A 22 1.79 -5.57 -10.45
C TRP A 22 2.41 -4.24 -10.90
N ALA A 23 2.38 -3.21 -10.05
CA ALA A 23 3.01 -1.92 -10.33
C ALA A 23 4.54 -2.04 -10.42
N LEU A 24 5.16 -2.80 -9.52
CA LEU A 24 6.60 -3.04 -9.53
C LEU A 24 7.03 -3.87 -10.76
N ASP A 25 6.28 -4.91 -11.12
CA ASP A 25 6.52 -5.70 -12.33
C ASP A 25 6.42 -4.86 -13.61
N ALA A 26 5.53 -3.86 -13.62
CA ALA A 26 5.38 -2.91 -14.73
C ALA A 26 6.48 -1.83 -14.75
N GLY A 27 7.45 -1.87 -13.83
CA GLY A 27 8.55 -0.91 -13.73
C GLY A 27 8.15 0.45 -13.17
N LEU A 28 7.00 0.54 -12.50
CA LEU A 28 6.57 1.79 -11.86
C LEU A 28 7.42 2.06 -10.62
N ASN A 29 7.86 3.32 -10.49
CA ASN A 29 8.63 3.79 -9.34
C ASN A 29 7.71 4.10 -8.16
N VAL A 30 7.18 3.06 -7.52
CA VAL A 30 6.38 3.16 -6.30
C VAL A 30 7.29 3.58 -5.15
N LYS A 31 7.09 4.79 -4.64
CA LYS A 31 7.92 5.38 -3.58
C LYS A 31 7.30 5.34 -2.21
N TYR A 32 5.98 5.21 -2.12
CA TYR A 32 5.26 5.29 -0.86
C TYR A 32 4.11 4.30 -0.81
N LEU A 33 3.93 3.66 0.35
CA LEU A 33 2.73 2.94 0.71
C LEU A 33 1.89 3.85 1.61
N VAL A 34 0.63 4.07 1.23
CA VAL A 34 -0.26 5.00 1.94
C VAL A 34 -1.41 4.21 2.53
N THR A 35 -1.42 4.13 3.85
CA THR A 35 -2.46 3.44 4.61
C THR A 35 -3.44 4.45 5.19
N MET A 36 -4.72 4.33 4.82
CA MET A 36 -5.79 5.12 5.42
C MET A 36 -6.32 4.40 6.66
N ILE A 37 -6.25 5.05 7.82
CA ILE A 37 -6.80 4.53 9.07
C ILE A 37 -8.22 5.10 9.23
N PRO A 38 -9.28 4.30 9.07
CA PRO A 38 -10.63 4.79 9.27
C PRO A 38 -10.91 5.02 10.75
N GLU A 39 -11.66 6.08 11.07
CA GLU A 39 -12.15 6.32 12.43
C GLU A 39 -13.15 5.23 12.86
N ARG A 40 -13.91 4.70 11.91
CA ARG A 40 -14.89 3.63 12.12
C ARG A 40 -14.39 2.30 11.57
N ILE A 41 -14.40 1.27 12.40
CA ILE A 41 -13.99 -0.09 12.00
C ILE A 41 -14.89 -0.70 10.92
N ASP A 42 -16.18 -0.32 10.91
CA ASP A 42 -17.18 -0.76 9.94
C ASP A 42 -17.29 0.17 8.73
N SER A 43 -16.22 0.90 8.42
CA SER A 43 -16.15 1.76 7.25
C SER A 43 -16.42 0.98 5.97
N TRP A 44 -17.31 1.53 5.14
CA TRP A 44 -17.63 0.97 3.83
C TRP A 44 -16.57 1.34 2.78
N MET A 45 -15.78 2.39 3.04
CA MET A 45 -14.85 2.98 2.07
C MET A 45 -13.41 2.55 2.29
N PHE A 46 -12.98 2.41 3.54
CA PHE A 46 -11.59 2.05 3.86
C PHE A 46 -11.54 0.74 4.63
N HIS A 47 -10.61 -0.11 4.20
CA HIS A 47 -10.37 -1.39 4.82
C HIS A 47 -9.71 -1.20 6.18
N ALA A 48 -10.37 -1.67 7.24
CA ALA A 48 -9.85 -1.57 8.60
C ALA A 48 -9.19 -2.86 9.10
N SER A 49 -9.38 -3.98 8.38
CA SER A 49 -8.74 -5.24 8.76
C SER A 49 -7.26 -5.23 8.31
N THR A 50 -6.40 -5.99 8.99
CA THR A 50 -4.97 -6.15 8.65
C THR A 50 -4.09 -4.90 8.65
N LEU A 51 -4.55 -3.77 9.21
CA LEU A 51 -3.72 -2.57 9.34
C LEU A 51 -2.47 -2.80 10.21
N ASN A 52 -2.53 -3.77 11.13
CA ASN A 52 -1.40 -4.13 12.00
C ASN A 52 -0.19 -4.74 11.27
N VAL A 53 -0.32 -5.12 10.00
CA VAL A 53 0.80 -5.67 9.21
C VAL A 53 1.35 -4.69 8.18
N THR A 54 0.79 -3.48 8.05
CA THR A 54 1.22 -2.54 7.01
C THR A 54 2.65 -2.07 7.23
N ASP A 55 3.06 -1.84 8.48
CA ASP A 55 4.41 -1.39 8.81
C ASP A 55 5.45 -2.49 8.55
N LEU A 56 5.13 -3.74 8.92
CA LEU A 56 5.98 -4.90 8.63
C LEU A 56 6.12 -5.14 7.12
N ALA A 57 5.05 -4.94 6.36
CA ALA A 57 5.08 -5.08 4.92
C ALA A 57 5.88 -3.94 4.25
N ALA A 58 5.76 -2.70 4.75
CA ALA A 58 6.57 -1.57 4.31
C ALA A 58 8.07 -1.84 4.52
N GLU A 59 8.42 -2.35 5.71
CA GLU A 59 9.79 -2.77 6.04
C GLU A 59 10.28 -3.89 5.11
N ALA A 60 9.49 -4.95 4.92
CA ALA A 60 9.85 -6.08 4.07
C ALA A 60 10.02 -5.70 2.59
N LEU A 61 9.26 -4.72 2.10
CA LEU A 61 9.35 -4.22 0.73
C LEU A 61 10.44 -3.15 0.57
N GLY A 62 10.95 -2.58 1.67
CA GLY A 62 11.86 -1.44 1.63
C GLY A 62 11.20 -0.18 1.05
N ILE A 63 9.89 -0.05 1.18
CA ILE A 63 9.10 1.09 0.69
C ILE A 63 8.42 1.73 1.90
N PRO A 64 8.72 3.00 2.21
CA PRO A 64 8.11 3.69 3.35
C PRO A 64 6.61 3.94 3.17
#